data_AF-A0A427A189-F1
#
_entry.id   AF-A0A427A189-F1
#
_cell.length_a   1.000
_cell.length_b   1.000
_cell.length_c   1.000
_cell.angle_alpha   90.00
_cell.angle_beta   90.00
_cell.angle_gamma   90.00
#
_symmetry.space_group_name_H-M   'P 1'
#
loop_
_entity.id
_entity.type
_entity.pdbx_description
1 polymer ?
#
loop_
_entity_poly.entity_id
_entity_poly.type
_entity_poly.pdbx_seq_one_letter_code
_entity_poly.pdbx_strand_id
1 'polypeptide(L)'
;MEAQQGTQQLHLALAHKLFLLSHPDMDDIEKVRLRDEVLDAVKAHDMASLYETLAAASVLEMDATVLDSMKRRIDDELKKLDEK
;
A
#
# COMPACT_ATOMS: atom_id res chain seq x y z
N MET A 1 -18.28 -26.15 -9.36
CA MET A 1 -17.39 -25.20 -10.03
C MET A 1 -16.19 -25.04 -9.12
N GLU A 2 -15.06 -25.65 -9.48
CA GLU A 2 -13.80 -25.38 -8.79
C GLU A 2 -13.41 -23.96 -9.16
N ALA A 3 -13.53 -23.02 -8.22
CA ALA A 3 -12.96 -21.70 -8.38
C ALA A 3 -11.45 -21.91 -8.45
N GLN A 4 -10.89 -21.91 -9.66
CA GLN A 4 -9.48 -21.65 -9.85
C GLN A 4 -9.23 -20.31 -9.15
N GLN A 5 -8.66 -20.35 -7.95
CA GLN A 5 -8.13 -19.18 -7.28
C GLN A 5 -6.95 -18.68 -8.13
N GLY A 6 -7.27 -17.99 -9.22
CA GLY A 6 -6.29 -17.21 -9.95
C GLY A 6 -5.70 -16.24 -8.94
N THR A 7 -4.37 -16.23 -8.82
CA THR A 7 -3.66 -15.27 -7.99
C THR A 7 -4.16 -13.88 -8.35
N GLN A 8 -4.90 -13.27 -7.43
CA GLN A 8 -5.46 -11.93 -7.62
C GLN A 8 -4.30 -10.97 -7.92
N GLN A 9 -4.47 -10.07 -8.90
CA GLN A 9 -3.44 -9.06 -9.15
C GLN A 9 -3.15 -8.30 -7.86
N LEU A 10 -1.87 -8.09 -7.54
CA LEU A 10 -1.42 -7.53 -6.26
C LEU A 10 -2.11 -6.20 -5.94
N HIS A 11 -2.29 -5.35 -6.96
CA HIS A 11 -2.97 -4.06 -6.80
C HIS A 11 -4.48 -4.19 -6.56
N LEU A 12 -5.12 -5.21 -7.15
CA LEU A 12 -6.54 -5.49 -6.92
C LEU A 12 -6.77 -6.02 -5.50
N ALA A 13 -5.87 -6.87 -5.01
CA ALA A 13 -5.87 -7.31 -3.62
C ALA A 13 -5.67 -6.12 -2.67
N LEU A 14 -4.73 -5.22 -2.96
CA LEU A 14 -4.49 -4.00 -2.17
C LEU A 14 -5.73 -3.08 -2.13
N ALA A 15 -6.38 -2.84 -3.27
CA ALA A 15 -7.58 -2.01 -3.35
C ALA A 15 -8.73 -2.60 -2.51
N HIS A 16 -8.90 -3.92 -2.53
CA HIS A 16 -9.89 -4.60 -1.71
C HIS A 16 -9.61 -4.44 -0.21
N LYS A 17 -8.34 -4.55 0.21
CA LYS A 17 -7.95 -4.33 1.62
C LYS A 17 -8.20 -2.88 2.07
N LEU A 18 -7.91 -1.90 1.21
CA LEU A 18 -8.20 -0.48 1.50
C LEU A 18 -9.70 -0.21 1.65
N PHE A 19 -10.52 -0.84 0.79
CA PHE A 19 -11.96 -0.76 0.89
C PHE A 19 -12.47 -1.30 2.23
N LEU A 20 -11.98 -2.46 2.65
CA LEU A 20 -12.31 -3.06 3.93
C LEU A 20 -11.91 -2.15 5.11
N LEU A 21 -10.70 -1.57 5.09
CA LEU A 21 -10.25 -0.61 6.12
C LEU A 21 -11.14 0.63 6.27
N SER A 22 -11.87 0.99 5.22
CA SER A 22 -12.80 2.13 5.23
C SER A 22 -14.17 1.77 5.84
N HIS A 23 -14.42 0.49 6.10
CA HIS A 23 -15.69 0.01 6.64
C HIS A 23 -15.76 0.21 8.16
N PRO A 24 -16.80 0.87 8.70
CA PRO A 24 -16.90 1.15 10.14
C PRO A 24 -17.01 -0.12 11.00
N ASP A 25 -17.76 -1.12 10.53
CA ASP A 25 -18.10 -2.35 11.27
C ASP A 25 -17.02 -3.45 11.29
N MET A 26 -15.78 -3.14 10.89
CA MET A 26 -14.69 -4.10 11.00
C MET A 26 -14.16 -4.21 12.44
N ASP A 27 -13.84 -5.43 12.86
CA ASP A 27 -13.21 -5.72 14.14
C ASP A 27 -11.83 -5.05 14.25
N ASP A 28 -11.48 -4.53 15.43
CA ASP A 28 -10.25 -3.77 15.63
C ASP A 28 -8.99 -4.63 15.44
N ILE A 29 -9.03 -5.93 15.77
CA ILE A 29 -7.92 -6.85 15.54
C ILE A 29 -7.71 -7.06 14.04
N GLU A 30 -8.80 -7.20 13.28
CA GLU A 30 -8.74 -7.33 11.83
C GLU A 30 -8.27 -6.03 11.17
N LYS A 31 -8.69 -4.86 11.68
CA LYS A 31 -8.20 -3.55 11.21
C LYS A 31 -6.69 -3.42 11.37
N VAL A 32 -6.13 -3.80 12.51
CA VAL A 32 -4.67 -3.73 12.73
C VAL A 32 -3.94 -4.62 11.74
N ARG A 33 -4.35 -5.88 11.62
CA ARG A 33 -3.70 -6.82 10.67
C ARG A 33 -3.77 -6.31 9.23
N LEU A 34 -4.91 -5.75 8.85
CA LEU A 34 -5.13 -5.24 7.51
C LEU A 34 -4.30 -3.97 7.22
N ARG A 35 -4.07 -3.12 8.24
CA ARG A 35 -3.15 -1.97 8.14
C ARG A 35 -1.71 -2.42 7.91
N ASP A 36 -1.24 -3.42 8.64
CA ASP A 36 0.11 -3.96 8.46
C ASP A 36 0.29 -4.54 7.05
N GLU A 37 -0.68 -5.33 6.57
CA GLU A 37 -0.66 -5.88 5.23
C GLU A 37 -0.69 -4.80 4.13
N VAL A 38 -1.41 -3.70 4.33
CA VAL A 38 -1.42 -2.56 3.41
C VAL A 38 -0.08 -1.82 3.44
N LEU A 39 0.49 -1.61 4.62
CA LEU A 39 1.79 -0.95 4.78
C LEU A 39 2.90 -1.74 4.08
N ASP A 40 2.92 -3.05 4.23
CA ASP A 40 3.90 -3.92 3.56
C ASP A 40 3.76 -3.86 2.04
N ALA A 41 2.53 -3.89 1.52
CA ALA A 41 2.28 -3.76 0.09
C ALA A 41 2.71 -2.39 -0.47
N VAL A 42 2.44 -1.31 0.28
CA VAL A 42 2.84 0.05 -0.08
C VAL A 42 4.36 0.18 -0.13
N LYS A 43 5.07 -0.38 0.85
CA LYS A 43 6.55 -0.42 0.89
C LYS A 43 7.14 -1.26 -0.24
N ALA A 44 6.57 -2.43 -0.52
CA ALA A 44 7.07 -3.37 -1.52
C ALA A 44 6.98 -2.83 -2.95
N HIS A 45 6.03 -1.93 -3.21
CA HIS A 45 5.78 -1.36 -4.53
C HIS A 45 6.12 0.14 -4.64
N ASP A 46 6.82 0.70 -3.65
CA ASP A 46 7.21 2.10 -3.64
C ASP A 46 6.04 3.07 -3.87
N MET A 47 4.88 2.81 -3.26
CA MET A 47 3.67 3.60 -3.46
C MET A 47 3.64 4.85 -2.57
N ALA A 48 4.64 5.74 -2.72
CA ALA A 48 4.85 6.90 -1.85
C ALA A 48 3.61 7.83 -1.75
N SER A 49 2.98 8.18 -2.87
CA SER A 49 1.80 9.06 -2.88
C SER A 49 0.57 8.43 -2.20
N LEU A 50 0.43 7.10 -2.31
CA LEU A 50 -0.62 6.36 -1.62
C LEU A 50 -0.35 6.36 -0.11
N TYR A 51 0.92 6.17 0.29
CA TYR A 51 1.32 6.24 1.70
C TYR A 51 0.98 7.60 2.33
N GLU A 52 1.30 8.71 1.65
CA GLU A 52 0.98 10.07 2.10
C GLU A 52 -0.54 10.28 2.25
N THR A 53 -1.33 9.77 1.30
CA THR A 53 -2.80 9.87 1.33
C THR A 53 -3.40 9.08 2.50
N LEU A 54 -2.91 7.86 2.72
CA LEU A 54 -3.38 7.00 3.83
C LEU A 54 -2.98 7.56 5.20
N ALA A 55 -1.80 8.17 5.29
CA ALA A 55 -1.39 8.90 6.48
C ALA A 55 -2.27 10.15 6.73
N ALA A 56 -2.57 10.93 5.70
CA ALA A 56 -3.47 12.08 5.80
C ALA A 56 -4.89 11.67 6.25
N ALA A 57 -5.36 10.50 5.81
CA ALA A 57 -6.63 9.91 6.24
C ALA A 57 -6.59 9.30 7.66
N SER A 58 -5.47 9.39 8.37
CA SER A 58 -5.25 8.76 9.69
C SER A 58 -5.45 7.24 9.71
N VAL A 59 -5.32 6.59 8.54
CA VAL A 59 -5.43 5.13 8.40
C VAL A 59 -4.11 4.46 8.76
N LEU A 60 -2.98 5.08 8.41
CA LEU A 60 -1.63 4.62 8.71
C LEU A 60 -0.84 5.72 9.43
N GLU A 61 0.14 5.32 10.24
CA GLU A 61 1.12 6.26 10.78
C GLU A 61 2.19 6.57 9.73
N MET A 62 2.54 7.84 9.62
CA MET A 62 3.57 8.31 8.69
C MET A 62 4.96 8.17 9.30
N ASP A 63 5.80 7.38 8.67
CA ASP A 63 7.23 7.33 8.91
C ASP A 63 7.96 8.08 7.79
N ALA A 64 8.52 9.24 8.13
CA ALA A 64 9.26 10.08 7.20
C ALA A 64 10.47 9.35 6.60
N THR A 65 11.11 8.44 7.34
CA THR A 65 12.27 7.70 6.85
C THR A 65 11.89 6.70 5.77
N VAL A 66 10.74 6.05 5.92
CA VAL A 66 10.18 5.12 4.93
C VAL A 66 9.74 5.88 3.68
N LEU A 67 9.08 7.03 3.85
CA LEU A 67 8.65 7.87 2.74
C LEU A 67 9.83 8.40 1.92
N ASP A 68 10.87 8.92 2.57
CA ASP A 68 12.08 9.40 1.89
C ASP A 68 12.81 8.27 1.18
N SER A 69 12.83 7.07 1.77
CA SER A 69 13.41 5.88 1.14
C SER A 69 12.68 5.49 -0.14
N MET A 70 11.34 5.49 -0.12
CA MET A 70 10.51 5.23 -1.32
C MET A 70 10.71 6.31 -2.38
N LYS A 71 10.67 7.59 -2.01
CA LYS A 71 10.88 8.72 -2.94
C LYS A 71 12.24 8.65 -3.63
N ARG A 72 13.32 8.33 -2.90
CA ARG A 72 14.65 8.14 -3.49
C ARG A 72 14.69 7.01 -4.52
N ARG A 73 14.07 5.86 -4.22
CA ARG A 73 14.00 4.75 -5.19
C ARG A 73 13.24 5.15 -6.45
N ILE A 74 12.12 5.85 -6.30
CA ILE A 74 11.33 6.36 -7.44
C ILE A 74 12.17 7.33 -8.28
N ASP A 75 12.85 8.30 -7.65
CA ASP A 75 13.70 9.27 -8.36
C ASP A 75 14.85 8.60 -9.12
N ASP A 76 15.46 7.55 -8.53
CA ASP A 76 16.52 6.79 -9.18
C ASP A 76 16.00 5.98 -10.39
N GLU A 77 14.80 5.39 -10.30
CA GLU A 77 14.17 4.71 -11.44
C GLU A 77 13.74 5.71 -12.54
N LEU A 78 13.26 6.90 -12.17
CA LEU A 78 12.94 7.97 -13.13
C LEU A 78 14.19 8.41 -13.91
N LYS A 79 15.32 8.64 -13.22
CA LYS A 79 16.59 8.98 -13.89
C LYS A 79 17.02 7.91 -14.88
N LYS A 80 16.88 6.61 -14.54
CA LYS A 80 17.20 5.51 -15.47
C LYS A 80 16.33 5.51 -16.72
N LEU A 81 15.08 5.96 -16.60
CA LEU A 81 14.17 6.08 -17.75
C LEU A 81 14.51 7.31 -18.61
N ASP A 82 14.89 8.43 -17.99
CA ASP A 82 15.30 9.66 -18.69
C ASP A 82 16.63 9.52 -19.43
N GLU A 83 17.53 8.65 -18.95
CA GLU A 83 18.82 8.34 -19.60
C GLU A 83 18.69 7.41 -20.83
N LYS A 84 17.47 7.01 -21.21
CA LYS A 84 17.19 6.04 -22.27
C LYS A 84 16.49 6.66 -23.49
#